data_AF-A0A2W4NF94-F1
#
_entry.id   AF-A0A2W4NF94-F1
#
_cell.length_a   1.000
_cell.length_b   1.000
_cell.length_c   1.000
_cell.angle_alpha   90.00
_cell.angle_beta   90.00
_cell.angle_gamma   90.00
#
_symmetry.space_group_name_H-M   'P 1'
#
loop_
_entity.id
_entity.type
_entity.pdbx_description
1 polymer ?
#
loop_
_entity_poly.entity_id
_entity_poly.type
_entity_poly.pdbx_seq_one_letter_code
_entity_poly.pdbx_strand_id
1 'polypeptide(L)' 'PTETESKETLDRFIDAMIRIYHEAHQEPEKVKAAPTRTPVGRLDEALAARRPDIRWRREQG' A
#
# COMPACT_ATOMS: atom_id res chain seq x y z
N PRO A 1 -5.23 11.17 17.70
CA PRO A 1 -6.14 11.55 16.59
C PRO A 1 -6.94 10.35 16.07
N THR A 2 -7.72 9.75 16.96
CA THR A 2 -8.85 8.86 16.65
C THR A 2 -10.17 9.51 17.08
N GLU A 3 -10.08 10.57 17.90
CA GLU A 3 -11.20 11.33 18.47
C GLU A 3 -11.71 12.43 17.53
N THR A 4 -10.96 12.78 16.48
CA THR A 4 -11.30 13.83 15.50
C THR A 4 -11.90 13.30 14.21
N GLU A 5 -11.92 11.98 14.01
CA GLU A 5 -12.53 11.37 12.83
C GLU A 5 -14.05 11.28 12.99
N SER A 6 -14.79 11.60 11.94
CA SER A 6 -16.25 11.48 11.96
C SER A 6 -16.68 10.01 11.90
N LYS A 7 -17.90 9.72 12.39
CA LYS A 7 -18.52 8.39 12.24
C LYS A 7 -18.51 7.92 10.78
N GLU A 8 -18.79 8.83 9.85
CA GLU A 8 -18.81 8.51 8.42
C GLU A 8 -17.44 8.07 7.90
N THR A 9 -16.34 8.69 8.35
CA THR A 9 -14.99 8.24 7.99
C THR A 9 -14.72 6.84 8.52
N LEU A 10 -15.15 6.54 9.75
CA LEU A 10 -15.00 5.22 10.36
C LEU A 10 -15.83 4.16 9.62
N ASP A 11 -17.08 4.47 9.28
CA ASP A 11 -17.95 3.57 8.51
C ASP A 11 -17.32 3.24 7.15
N ARG A 12 -16.80 4.25 6.43
CA ARG A 12 -16.11 4.03 5.15
C ARG A 12 -14.86 3.16 5.29
N PHE A 13 -14.11 3.30 6.38
CA PHE A 13 -12.96 2.45 6.65
C PHE A 13 -13.38 1.00 6.92
N ILE A 14 -14.43 0.79 7.72
CA ILE A 14 -14.99 -0.54 7.99
C ILE A 14 -15.44 -1.21 6.69
N ASP A 15 -16.17 -0.49 5.83
CA ASP A 15 -16.61 -0.99 4.53
C ASP A 15 -15.44 -1.39 3.64
N ALA A 16 -14.36 -0.60 3.63
CA ALA A 16 -13.15 -0.93 2.90
C ALA A 16 -12.50 -2.22 3.43
N MET A 17 -12.44 -2.41 4.75
CA MET A 17 -11.89 -3.63 5.36
C MET A 17 -12.73 -4.88 5.04
N ILE A 18 -14.07 -4.76 5.04
CA ILE A 18 -14.98 -5.85 4.63
C ILE A 18 -14.74 -6.24 3.17
N ARG A 19 -14.57 -5.25 2.28
CA ARG A 19 -14.25 -5.51 0.86
C ARG A 19 -12.92 -6.22 0.71
N ILE A 20 -11.87 -5.75 1.40
CA ILE A 20 -10.55 -6.40 1.40
C ILE A 20 -10.65 -7.84 1.91
N TYR A 21 -11.46 -8.10 2.94
CA TYR A 21 -11.72 -9.46 3.44
C TYR A 21 -12.30 -10.35 2.33
N HIS A 22 -13.34 -9.89 1.63
CA HIS A 22 -13.93 -10.65 0.52
C HIS A 22 -12.95 -10.85 -0.64
N GLU A 23 -12.22 -9.80 -1.04
CA GLU A 23 -11.18 -9.87 -2.07
C GLU A 23 -10.09 -10.86 -1.70
N ALA A 24 -9.63 -10.89 -0.44
CA ALA A 24 -8.62 -11.81 0.02
C ALA A 24 -9.10 -13.28 0.01
N HIS A 25 -10.39 -13.54 0.22
CA HIS A 25 -10.95 -14.89 0.20
C HIS A 25 -11.28 -15.39 -1.20
N GLN A 26 -11.78 -14.50 -2.07
CA GLN A 26 -12.26 -14.86 -3.40
C GLN A 26 -11.16 -14.72 -4.47
N GLU A 27 -10.34 -13.68 -4.36
CA GLU A 27 -9.32 -13.31 -5.35
C GLU A 27 -8.02 -12.84 -4.65
N PRO A 28 -7.30 -13.74 -3.93
CA PRO A 28 -6.17 -13.36 -3.08
C PRO A 28 -5.06 -12.58 -3.80
N GLU A 29 -4.88 -12.85 -5.09
CA GLU A 29 -3.84 -12.22 -5.91
C GLU A 29 -4.07 -10.70 -6.09
N LYS A 30 -5.32 -10.23 -6.07
CA LYS A 30 -5.61 -8.78 -6.10
C LYS A 30 -5.01 -8.06 -4.90
N VAL A 31 -5.18 -8.63 -3.70
CA VAL A 31 -4.64 -8.06 -2.46
C VAL A 31 -3.11 -8.22 -2.42
N LYS A 32 -2.59 -9.36 -2.84
CA LYS A 32 -1.13 -9.60 -2.89
C LYS A 32 -0.41 -8.73 -3.92
N ALA A 33 -1.05 -8.34 -5.01
CA ALA A 33 -0.47 -7.47 -6.02
C ALA A 33 -0.60 -5.97 -5.67
N ALA A 34 -1.38 -5.61 -4.64
CA ALA A 34 -1.56 -4.23 -4.25
C ALA A 34 -0.25 -3.60 -3.71
N PRO A 35 -0.03 -2.28 -3.95
CA PRO A 35 -0.90 -1.35 -4.65
C PRO A 35 -0.71 -1.36 -6.18
N THR A 36 -1.78 -1.14 -6.95
CA THR A 36 -1.78 -1.20 -8.43
C THR A 36 -2.03 0.13 -9.13
N ARG A 37 -2.47 1.17 -8.40
CA ARG A 37 -2.82 2.49 -8.97
C ARG A 37 -1.94 3.64 -8.46
N THR A 38 -1.07 3.36 -7.48
CA THR A 38 -0.12 4.34 -6.97
C THR A 38 1.01 4.57 -7.99
N PRO A 39 1.65 5.75 -8.00
CA PRO A 39 2.76 6.04 -8.93
C PRO A 39 3.93 5.04 -8.84
N VAL A 40 4.09 4.42 -7.68
CA VAL A 40 5.04 3.35 -7.42
C VAL A 40 4.30 2.12 -6.90
N GLY A 41 4.71 0.93 -7.34
CA GLY A 41 4.18 -0.35 -6.86
C GLY A 41 4.82 -0.79 -5.54
N ARG A 42 4.64 -2.07 -5.18
CA ARG A 42 5.30 -2.67 -4.02
C ARG A 42 6.83 -2.63 -4.19
N LEU A 43 7.51 -2.08 -3.19
CA LEU A 43 8.97 -1.97 -3.17
C LEU A 43 9.60 -3.32 -2.81
N ASP A 44 10.76 -3.60 -3.40
CA ASP A 44 11.59 -4.75 -3.00
C ASP A 44 12.46 -4.37 -1.79
N GLU A 45 11.88 -4.51 -0.60
CA GLU A 45 12.53 -4.20 0.67
C GLU A 45 13.78 -5.06 0.92
N ALA A 46 13.75 -6.32 0.47
CA ALA A 46 14.87 -7.25 0.66
C ALA A 46 16.08 -6.82 -0.19
N LEU A 47 15.85 -6.43 -1.44
CA LEU A 47 16.89 -5.89 -2.29
C LEU A 47 17.40 -4.55 -1.75
N ALA A 48 16.51 -3.65 -1.34
CA ALA A 48 16.89 -2.35 -0.79
C ALA A 48 17.77 -2.51 0.47
N ALA A 49 17.46 -3.46 1.35
CA ALA A 49 18.27 -3.74 2.53
C ALA A 49 19.64 -4.38 2.20
N ARG A 50 19.71 -5.24 1.18
CA ARG A 50 20.95 -5.93 0.78
C ARG A 50 21.86 -5.07 -0.13
N ARG A 51 21.29 -4.15 -0.89
CA ARG A 51 21.97 -3.30 -1.88
C ARG A 51 21.44 -1.86 -1.82
N PRO A 52 21.65 -1.14 -0.70
CA PRO A 52 21.05 0.16 -0.51
C PRO A 52 21.71 1.24 -1.39
N ASP A 53 20.92 1.97 -2.18
CA ASP A 53 21.35 3.23 -2.80
C ASP A 53 20.85 4.41 -1.96
N ILE A 54 21.75 4.93 -1.13
CA ILE A 54 21.45 5.92 -0.08
C ILE A 54 21.80 7.36 -0.45
N ARG A 55 22.35 7.59 -1.66
CA ARG A 55 22.77 8.93 -2.08
C ARG A 55 22.17 9.27 -3.42
N TRP A 56 21.63 10.47 -3.51
CA TRP A 56 21.20 11.00 -4.79
C TRP A 56 22.42 11.31 -5.67
N ARG A 57 22.39 10.85 -6.92
CA ARG A 57 23.36 11.21 -7.96
C ARG A 57 22.59 11.80 -9.11
N ARG A 58 22.95 13.00 -9.54
CA ARG A 58 22.40 13.61 -10.74
C ARG A 58 22.90 12.79 -11.94
N GLU A 59 22.00 12.22 -12.72
CA GLU A 59 22.37 11.59 -13.99
C GLU A 59 23.06 12.65 -14.86
N GLN A 60 24.29 12.36 -15.32
CA GLN A 60 24.92 13.16 -16.35
C GLN A 60 24.27 12.74 -17.67
N GLY A 61 23.54 13.68 -18.27
CA GLY A 61 22.96 13.49 -19.61
C GLY A 61 24.02 13.35 -20.69
#